data_AF-A0A6P0XEX1-F1
#
_entry.id   AF-A0A6P0XEX1-F1
#
_cell.length_a   1.000
_cell.length_b   1.000
_cell.length_c   1.000
_cell.angle_alpha   90.00
_cell.angle_beta   90.00
_cell.angle_gamma   90.00
#
_symmetry.space_group_name_H-M   'P 1'
#
loop_
_entity.id
_entity.type
_entity.pdbx_description
1 polymer ?
#
loop_
_entity_poly.entity_id
_entity_poly.type
_entity_poly.pdbx_seq_one_letter_code
_entity_poly.pdbx_strand_id
1 'polypeptide(L)'
;MLNFSDLLPEIKKRPTLYLSRYSIFDFQSFYYGYDLARNQLGLPRSEKDQQFEEFLLWLRERYKIEKTQSWASLILFHSVDE
;
A
#
# COMPACT_ATOMS: atom_id res chain seq x y z
N MET A 1 8.10 -15.85 -7.43
CA MET A 1 8.01 -15.29 -6.06
C MET A 1 6.71 -14.51 -5.97
N LEU A 2 6.06 -14.51 -4.79
CA LEU A 2 4.86 -13.69 -4.56
C LEU A 2 5.25 -12.21 -4.47
N ASN A 3 4.55 -11.37 -5.21
CA ASN A 3 4.74 -9.92 -5.20
C ASN A 3 3.56 -9.23 -4.49
N PHE A 4 3.65 -7.93 -4.21
CA PHE A 4 2.62 -7.25 -3.41
C PHE A 4 1.26 -7.31 -4.10
N SER A 5 1.25 -7.11 -5.42
CA SER A 5 0.04 -7.15 -6.23
C SER A 5 -0.64 -8.52 -6.25
N ASP A 6 0.08 -9.60 -5.97
CA ASP A 6 -0.50 -10.95 -5.89
C ASP A 6 -1.17 -11.18 -4.52
N LEU A 7 -0.80 -10.40 -3.49
CA LEU A 7 -1.44 -10.41 -2.18
C LEU A 7 -2.69 -9.53 -2.13
N LEU A 8 -2.78 -8.48 -2.96
CA LEU A 8 -3.95 -7.57 -2.99
C LEU A 8 -5.30 -8.30 -3.14
N PRO A 9 -5.48 -9.28 -4.05
CA PRO A 9 -6.73 -10.02 -4.18
C PRO A 9 -7.06 -10.83 -2.92
N GLU A 10 -6.05 -11.42 -2.28
CA GLU A 10 -6.23 -12.22 -1.07
C GLU A 10 -6.59 -11.35 0.15
N ILE A 11 -5.94 -10.18 0.29
CA ILE A 11 -6.28 -9.17 1.30
C ILE A 11 -7.72 -8.69 1.09
N LYS A 12 -8.12 -8.39 -0.15
CA LYS A 12 -9.50 -7.98 -0.46
C LYS A 12 -10.52 -9.07 -0.11
N LYS A 13 -10.19 -10.34 -0.37
CA LYS A 13 -11.08 -11.48 -0.11
C LYS A 13 -11.22 -11.79 1.38
N ARG A 14 -10.15 -11.63 2.16
CA ARG A 14 -10.09 -12.01 3.59
C ARG A 14 -9.30 -10.97 4.39
N PRO A 15 -9.78 -9.73 4.52
CA PRO A 15 -8.99 -8.65 5.09
C PRO A 15 -8.55 -8.91 6.53
N THR A 16 -9.39 -9.53 7.35
CA THR A 16 -9.10 -9.86 8.75
C THR A 16 -7.98 -10.90 8.94
N LEU A 17 -7.57 -11.60 7.88
CA LEU A 17 -6.42 -12.50 7.92
C LEU A 17 -5.08 -11.75 7.83
N TYR A 18 -5.09 -10.56 7.22
CA TYR A 18 -3.89 -9.78 6.92
C TYR A 18 -3.83 -8.46 7.69
N LEU A 19 -4.99 -7.88 7.99
CA LEU A 19 -5.19 -6.58 8.60
C LEU A 19 -5.91 -6.76 9.94
N SER A 20 -5.56 -5.94 10.93
CA SER A 20 -6.20 -5.99 12.25
C SER A 20 -7.68 -5.57 12.17
N ARG A 21 -8.00 -4.69 11.23
CA ARG A 21 -9.36 -4.28 10.84
C ARG A 21 -9.41 -3.97 9.34
N TYR A 22 -10.61 -4.00 8.77
CA TYR A 22 -10.84 -3.55 7.39
C TYR A 22 -10.71 -2.02 7.35
N SER A 23 -9.47 -1.54 7.22
CA SER A 23 -9.16 -0.11 7.13
C SER A 23 -7.96 0.13 6.23
N ILE A 24 -7.98 1.23 5.49
CA ILE A 24 -6.90 1.67 4.62
C ILE A 24 -5.63 2.03 5.42
N PHE A 25 -5.77 2.47 6.68
CA PHE A 25 -4.63 2.73 7.55
C PHE A 25 -3.93 1.44 7.97
N ASP A 26 -4.70 0.41 8.30
CA ASP A 26 -4.17 -0.91 8.61
C ASP A 26 -3.49 -1.52 7.37
N PHE A 27 -4.09 -1.32 6.21
CA PHE A 27 -3.49 -1.72 4.94
C PHE A 27 -2.17 -0.99 4.65
N GLN A 28 -2.08 0.32 4.95
CA GLN A 28 -0.83 1.06 4.85
C GLN A 28 0.25 0.51 5.79
N SER A 29 -0.09 0.24 7.04
CA SER A 29 0.84 -0.36 8.00
C SER A 29 1.33 -1.73 7.52
N PHE A 30 0.42 -2.56 6.97
CA PHE A 30 0.78 -3.83 6.36
C PHE A 30 1.76 -3.66 5.19
N TYR A 31 1.49 -2.74 4.27
CA TYR A 31 2.37 -2.46 3.13
C TYR A 31 3.78 -2.05 3.57
N TYR A 32 3.90 -1.17 4.56
CA TYR A 32 5.21 -0.76 5.09
C TYR A 32 5.98 -1.92 5.74
N GLY A 33 5.28 -2.81 6.46
CA GLY A 33 5.91 -4.02 6.99
C GLY A 33 6.39 -4.96 5.88
N TYR A 34 5.58 -5.15 4.85
CA TYR A 34 5.93 -5.94 3.67
C TYR A 34 7.17 -5.39 2.93
N ASP A 35 7.20 -4.08 2.64
CA ASP A 35 8.33 -3.45 1.95
C ASP A 35 9.62 -3.52 2.81
N LEU A 36 9.52 -3.22 4.10
CA LEU A 36 10.64 -3.35 5.04
C LEU A 36 11.21 -4.77 5.05
N ALA A 37 10.37 -5.80 5.18
CA ALA A 37 10.80 -7.20 5.21
C ALA A 37 11.49 -7.61 3.90
N ARG A 38 10.96 -7.18 2.75
CA ARG A 38 11.60 -7.45 1.45
C ARG A 38 12.98 -6.83 1.34
N ASN A 39 13.10 -5.56 1.72
CA ASN A 39 14.36 -4.83 1.68
C ASN A 39 15.39 -5.51 2.60
N GLN A 40 15.00 -5.95 3.80
CA GLN A 40 15.87 -6.68 4.72
C GLN A 40 16.31 -8.05 4.19
N LEU A 41 15.46 -8.72 3.42
CA LEU A 41 15.76 -10.01 2.79
C LEU A 41 16.54 -9.87 1.47
N GLY A 42 16.84 -8.65 1.01
CA GLY A 42 17.55 -8.40 -0.26
C GLY A 42 16.76 -8.89 -1.49
N LEU A 43 15.43 -8.97 -1.38
CA LEU A 43 14.60 -9.47 -2.47
C LEU A 43 14.52 -8.41 -3.58
N PRO A 44 14.77 -8.79 -4.85
CA PRO A 44 14.66 -7.84 -5.95
C PRO A 44 13.23 -7.33 -6.07
N ARG A 45 13.07 -6.05 -6.40
CA ARG A 45 11.76 -5.46 -6.67
C ARG A 45 11.23 -6.01 -8.00
N SER A 46 9.98 -6.42 -8.01
CA SER A 46 9.31 -6.76 -9.26
C SER A 46 8.82 -5.51 -9.98
N GLU A 47 8.56 -5.62 -11.27
CA GLU A 47 7.93 -4.56 -12.07
C GLU A 47 6.60 -4.10 -11.44
N LYS A 48 5.81 -5.04 -10.87
CA LYS A 48 4.56 -4.71 -10.19
C LYS A 48 4.77 -3.93 -8.89
N ASP A 49 5.81 -4.26 -8.12
CA ASP A 49 6.13 -3.49 -6.90
C ASP A 49 6.53 -2.06 -7.28
N GLN A 50 7.29 -1.90 -8.37
CA GLN A 50 7.65 -0.59 -8.90
C GLN A 50 6.44 0.22 -9.37
N GLN A 51 5.51 -0.39 -10.10
CA GLN A 51 4.26 0.27 -10.52
C GLN A 51 3.44 0.79 -9.34
N PHE A 52 3.42 0.06 -8.21
CA PHE A 52 2.73 0.51 -7.02
C PHE A 52 3.41 1.72 -6.38
N GLU A 53 4.75 1.74 -6.31
CA GLU A 53 5.48 2.93 -5.85
C GLU A 53 5.28 4.14 -6.77
N GLU A 54 5.32 3.94 -8.08
CA GLU A 54 5.03 4.98 -9.07
C GLU A 54 3.62 5.54 -8.90
N PHE A 55 2.63 4.69 -8.61
CA PHE A 55 1.28 5.14 -8.27
C PHE A 55 1.26 6.00 -7.00
N LEU A 56 1.98 5.60 -5.95
CA LEU A 56 2.07 6.40 -4.71
C LEU A 56 2.77 7.74 -4.94
N LEU A 57 3.79 7.80 -5.80
CA LEU A 57 4.46 9.03 -6.21
C LEU A 57 3.51 9.94 -7.00
N TRP A 58 2.84 9.39 -8.01
CA TRP A 58 1.84 10.11 -8.79
C TRP A 58 0.72 10.68 -7.89
N LEU A 59 0.26 9.91 -6.91
CA LEU A 59 -0.75 10.36 -5.94
C LEU A 59 -0.25 11.58 -5.16
N ARG A 60 1.01 11.56 -4.69
CA ARG A 60 1.61 12.69 -3.96
C ARG A 60 1.71 13.95 -4.82
N GLU A 61 2.14 13.80 -6.06
CA GLU A 61 2.23 14.91 -7.03
C GLU A 61 0.85 15.48 -7.36
N ARG A 62 -0.12 14.59 -7.64
CA ARG A 62 -1.50 14.93 -8.03
C ARG A 62 -2.21 15.81 -7.00
N TYR A 63 -1.93 15.60 -5.72
CA TYR A 63 -2.55 16.31 -4.60
C TYR A 63 -1.62 17.30 -3.90
N LYS A 64 -0.41 17.53 -4.45
CA LYS A 64 0.58 18.50 -3.94
C LYS A 64 0.81 18.37 -2.42
N ILE A 65 1.05 17.14 -1.93
CA ILE A 65 1.30 16.94 -0.50
C ILE A 65 2.66 17.55 -0.13
N GLU A 66 2.64 18.73 0.50
CA GLU A 66 3.88 19.36 1.01
C GLU A 66 4.24 18.94 2.45
N LYS A 67 3.31 18.38 3.24
CA LYS A 67 3.57 17.94 4.64
C LYS A 67 2.76 16.70 5.04
N THR A 68 3.47 15.75 5.68
CA THR A 68 3.04 14.69 6.66
C THR A 68 1.81 13.82 6.39
N GLN A 69 1.02 14.05 5.35
CA GLN A 69 -0.17 13.24 5.08
C GLN A 69 0.20 11.92 4.41
N SER A 70 -0.38 10.84 4.94
CA SER A 70 -0.25 9.52 4.35
C SER A 70 -1.04 9.41 3.05
N TRP A 71 -0.60 8.50 2.16
CA TRP A 71 -1.40 8.17 0.98
C TRP A 71 -2.75 7.54 1.37
N ALA A 72 -2.83 6.86 2.52
CA ALA A 72 -4.08 6.31 3.04
C ALA A 72 -5.08 7.42 3.36
N SER A 73 -4.63 8.50 4.01
CA SER A 73 -5.43 9.69 4.29
C SER A 73 -5.97 10.33 3.00
N LEU A 74 -5.14 10.44 1.96
CA LEU A 74 -5.57 11.00 0.68
C LEU A 74 -6.61 10.13 -0.02
N ILE A 75 -6.35 8.83 -0.11
CA ILE A 75 -7.27 7.90 -0.77
C ILE A 75 -8.61 7.93 -0.04
N LEU A 76 -8.60 7.87 1.30
CA LEU A 76 -9.82 7.93 2.12
C LEU A 76 -10.56 9.27 1.95
N PHE A 77 -9.83 10.38 1.89
CA PHE A 77 -10.44 11.70 1.70
C PHE A 77 -11.17 11.82 0.34
N HIS A 78 -10.68 11.09 -0.67
CA HIS A 78 -11.24 11.10 -2.02
C HIS A 78 -12.09 9.87 -2.36
N SER A 79 -12.32 8.96 -1.41
CA SER A 79 -13.19 7.78 -1.59
C SER A 79 -14.61 8.08 -1.12
N VAL A 80 -15.59 7.40 -1.74
CA VAL A 80 -17.01 7.53 -1.38
C VAL A 80 -17.33 6.73 -0.10
N ASP A 81 -16.61 5.64 0.10
CA ASP A 81 -16.63 4.74 1.25
C ASP A 81 -15.24 4.15 1.51
N GLU A 82 -15.11 3.38 2.60
CA GLU A 82 -13.92 2.59 2.95
C GLU A 82 -14.22 1.08 2.83
#